data_AF-A0A2D5VAL5-F1
#
_entry.id   AF-A0A2D5VAL5-F1
#
_cell.length_a   1.000
_cell.length_b   1.000
_cell.length_c   1.000
_cell.angle_alpha   90.00
_cell.angle_beta   90.00
_cell.angle_gamma   90.00
#
_symmetry.space_group_name_H-M   'P 1'
#
loop_
_entity.id
_entity.type
_entity.pdbx_description
1 polymer ?
#
loop_
_entity_poly.entity_id
_entity_poly.type
_entity_poly.pdbx_seq_one_letter_code
_entity_poly.pdbx_strand_id
1 'polypeptide(L)'
;MLRPILVTFLFMLPGILLAGGEPASATPFPTPLNAYGDADFIAQGKGIGGILSHRMSVDPFNLVGSLIFLCAILHTFVAGPLRAKAEHLHHEHESVMQQQGASYEEIERTTPMKVHLLHFLGEVEAIFGIWVIALAAAVIGFYDWGTFKHYMAHTVIYIEPMFLVVIMTLASTKPVLKLSEKILGVVAGLGGHSPAAWWLSILTIAPMLGSFITEPAAMT
;
A
#
# COMPACT_ATOMS: atom_id res chain seq x y z
N MET A 1 31.55 -3.64 -6.72
CA MET A 1 31.37 -3.16 -5.33
C MET A 1 29.95 -3.42 -4.77
N LEU A 2 29.08 -4.17 -5.46
CA LEU A 2 27.74 -4.56 -4.94
C LEU A 2 27.74 -5.78 -4.00
N ARG A 3 28.77 -6.63 -4.06
CA ARG A 3 28.89 -7.85 -3.24
C ARG A 3 29.07 -7.64 -1.73
N PRO A 4 29.80 -6.63 -1.21
CA PRO A 4 29.93 -6.45 0.23
C PRO A 4 28.65 -5.88 0.87
N ILE A 5 27.87 -5.07 0.16
CA ILE A 5 26.65 -4.42 0.70
C ILE A 5 25.54 -5.45 0.97
N LEU A 6 25.40 -6.45 0.09
CA LEU A 6 24.43 -7.54 0.26
C LEU A 6 24.80 -8.48 1.43
N VAL A 7 26.10 -8.67 1.68
CA VAL A 7 26.59 -9.52 2.78
C VAL A 7 26.46 -8.83 4.13
N THR A 8 26.60 -7.51 4.20
CA THR A 8 26.34 -6.73 5.43
C THR A 8 24.86 -6.75 5.81
N PHE A 9 23.94 -6.78 4.84
CA PHE A 9 22.50 -6.85 5.10
C PHE A 9 22.05 -8.22 5.67
N LEU A 10 22.75 -9.30 5.30
CA LEU A 10 22.41 -10.66 5.76
C LEU A 10 22.94 -10.97 7.18
N PHE A 11 23.95 -10.26 7.66
CA PHE A 11 24.55 -10.49 8.98
C PHE A 11 23.90 -9.72 10.15
N MET A 12 23.00 -8.76 9.87
CA MET A 12 22.29 -7.98 10.90
C MET A 12 21.01 -8.63 11.45
N LEU A 13 20.65 -9.82 10.95
CA LEU A 13 19.37 -10.48 11.27
C LEU A 13 19.24 -11.16 12.65
N PRO A 14 20.28 -11.44 13.47
CA PRO A 14 20.04 -12.05 14.81
C PRO A 14 20.01 -11.08 16.01
N GLY A 15 20.19 -9.77 15.84
CA GLY A 15 20.38 -8.83 16.98
C GLY A 15 19.12 -8.17 17.54
N ILE A 16 17.94 -8.35 16.93
CA ILE A 16 16.82 -7.39 17.08
C ILE A 16 15.93 -7.66 18.32
N LEU A 17 16.17 -8.71 19.10
CA LEU A 17 15.26 -9.08 20.21
C LEU A 17 15.61 -8.52 21.60
N LEU A 18 16.72 -7.78 21.80
CA LEU A 18 17.20 -7.48 23.16
C LEU A 18 17.68 -6.04 23.47
N ALA A 19 17.43 -5.04 22.62
CA ALA A 19 17.85 -3.67 22.91
C ALA A 19 16.66 -2.77 23.32
N GLY A 20 16.23 -2.90 24.58
CA GLY A 20 15.51 -1.84 25.27
C GLY A 20 16.52 -0.81 25.79
N GLY A 21 16.87 0.18 24.97
CA GLY A 21 17.73 1.30 25.34
C GLY A 21 16.97 2.63 25.35
N GLU A 22 17.22 3.45 26.38
CA GLU A 22 16.73 4.82 26.53
C GLU A 22 17.04 5.73 25.31
N PRO A 23 16.27 6.82 25.09
CA PRO A 23 16.39 7.62 23.89
C PRO A 23 17.70 8.41 23.90
N ALA A 24 18.70 7.90 23.17
CA ALA A 24 19.79 8.74 22.70
C ALA A 24 19.18 9.91 21.93
N SER A 25 19.68 11.11 22.17
CA SER A 25 19.22 12.39 21.63
C SER A 25 18.90 12.26 20.13
N ALA A 26 17.62 12.05 19.81
CA ALA A 26 17.24 11.55 18.50
C ALA A 26 17.48 12.64 17.46
N THR A 27 18.43 12.41 16.56
CA THR A 27 18.50 13.19 15.32
C THR A 27 17.12 13.13 14.66
N PRO A 28 16.54 14.29 14.28
CA PRO A 28 15.18 14.33 13.77
C PRO A 28 15.07 13.47 12.50
N PHE A 29 14.17 12.49 12.53
CA PHE A 29 13.87 11.62 11.41
C PHE A 29 12.46 11.91 10.87
N PRO A 30 12.29 12.10 9.55
CA PRO A 30 13.35 12.23 8.54
C PRO A 30 14.15 13.53 8.70
N THR A 31 15.38 13.54 8.18
CA THR A 31 16.24 14.73 8.21
C THR A 31 15.53 15.91 7.53
N PRO A 32 15.31 17.05 8.22
CA PRO A 32 14.60 18.21 7.68
C PRO A 32 15.25 18.80 6.43
N LEU A 33 14.45 19.30 5.49
CA LEU A 33 14.95 19.83 4.21
C LEU A 33 15.94 21.00 4.37
N ASN A 34 15.74 21.86 5.37
CA ASN A 34 16.63 22.98 5.67
C ASN A 34 17.97 22.54 6.28
N ALA A 35 18.07 21.31 6.80
CA ALA A 35 19.29 20.79 7.40
C ALA A 35 20.34 20.35 6.36
N TYR A 36 19.96 20.17 5.08
CA TYR A 36 20.88 19.74 4.02
C TYR A 36 21.78 20.86 3.48
N GLY A 37 21.45 22.13 3.72
CA GLY A 37 22.26 23.25 3.21
C GLY A 37 22.24 23.38 1.68
N ASP A 38 21.15 23.00 1.02
CA ASP A 38 21.08 23.00 -0.46
C ASP A 38 21.21 24.39 -1.10
N ALA A 39 21.01 25.47 -0.32
CA ALA A 39 21.10 26.85 -0.79
C ALA A 39 22.46 27.16 -1.43
N ASP A 40 23.54 26.65 -0.87
CA ASP A 40 24.90 26.85 -1.39
C ASP A 40 25.12 26.13 -2.72
N PHE A 41 24.51 24.96 -2.90
CA PHE A 41 24.60 24.17 -4.13
C PHE A 41 23.80 24.81 -5.27
N ILE A 42 22.63 25.35 -4.95
CA ILE A 42 21.81 26.13 -5.90
C ILE A 42 22.53 27.41 -6.30
N ALA A 43 23.13 28.14 -5.34
CA ALA A 43 23.91 29.34 -5.60
C ALA A 43 25.16 29.08 -6.47
N GLN A 44 25.76 27.89 -6.35
CA GLN A 44 26.88 27.44 -7.19
C GLN A 44 26.44 26.94 -8.58
N GLY A 45 25.15 27.00 -8.93
CA GLY A 45 24.62 26.53 -10.20
C GLY A 45 24.67 25.00 -10.38
N LYS A 46 24.83 24.23 -9.29
CA LYS A 46 24.82 22.77 -9.37
C LYS A 46 23.41 22.29 -9.69
N GLY A 47 23.28 21.44 -10.70
CA GLY A 47 22.01 20.83 -11.07
C GLY A 47 21.47 19.85 -10.03
N ILE A 48 20.26 19.34 -10.27
CA ILE A 48 19.53 18.41 -9.39
C ILE A 48 20.39 17.21 -8.97
N GLY A 49 21.18 16.64 -9.89
CA GLY A 49 22.07 15.51 -9.58
C GLY A 49 23.13 15.82 -8.52
N GLY A 50 23.66 17.05 -8.49
CA GLY A 50 24.63 17.47 -7.48
C GLY A 50 24.00 17.59 -6.09
N ILE A 51 22.75 18.04 -6.03
CA ILE A 51 21.97 18.12 -4.80
C ILE A 51 21.66 16.71 -4.28
N LEU A 52 21.20 15.79 -5.14
CA LEU A 52 20.96 14.41 -4.70
C LEU A 52 22.22 13.74 -4.19
N SER A 53 23.34 13.88 -4.92
CA SER A 53 24.62 13.31 -4.48
C SER A 53 25.06 13.85 -3.12
N HIS A 54 24.85 15.15 -2.86
CA HIS A 54 25.13 15.76 -1.56
C HIS A 54 24.23 15.19 -0.46
N ARG A 55 22.91 15.17 -0.67
CA ARG A 55 21.95 14.64 0.30
C ARG A 55 22.16 13.16 0.61
N MET A 56 22.61 12.38 -0.37
CA MET A 56 23.01 10.97 -0.17
C MET A 56 24.26 10.83 0.70
N SER A 57 25.18 11.80 0.67
CA SER A 57 26.37 11.80 1.51
C SER A 57 26.09 12.27 2.94
N VAL A 58 25.14 13.20 3.11
CA VAL A 58 24.71 13.70 4.42
C VAL A 58 23.88 12.65 5.15
N ASP A 59 22.90 12.06 4.46
CA ASP A 59 22.03 11.03 5.03
C ASP A 59 21.89 9.85 4.03
N PRO A 60 22.69 8.78 4.22
CA PRO A 60 22.65 7.60 3.36
C PRO A 60 21.29 6.88 3.35
N PHE A 61 20.45 7.08 4.38
CA PHE A 61 19.11 6.52 4.42
C PHE A 61 18.27 7.01 3.23
N ASN A 62 18.46 8.24 2.75
CA ASN A 62 17.73 8.76 1.60
C ASN A 62 17.89 7.89 0.35
N LEU A 63 19.08 7.35 0.11
CA LEU A 63 19.32 6.44 -1.01
C LEU A 63 18.52 5.14 -0.82
N VAL A 64 18.62 4.54 0.38
CA VAL A 64 17.94 3.29 0.69
C VAL A 64 16.43 3.45 0.60
N GLY A 65 15.87 4.50 1.22
CA GLY A 65 14.46 4.84 1.14
C GLY A 65 13.99 5.08 -0.30
N SER A 66 14.79 5.78 -1.10
CA SER A 66 14.48 6.00 -2.53
C SER A 66 14.49 4.70 -3.34
N LEU A 67 15.43 3.80 -3.07
CA LEU A 67 15.49 2.50 -3.72
C LEU A 67 14.32 1.60 -3.31
N ILE A 68 13.96 1.57 -2.02
CA ILE A 68 12.78 0.86 -1.51
C ILE A 68 11.53 1.38 -2.22
N PHE A 69 11.37 2.71 -2.29
CA PHE A 69 10.24 3.34 -2.97
C PHE A 69 10.20 3.02 -4.47
N LEU A 70 11.35 3.08 -5.16
CA LEU A 70 11.43 2.70 -6.57
C LEU A 70 11.05 1.23 -6.79
N CYS A 71 11.56 0.33 -5.96
CA CYS A 71 11.19 -1.08 -6.05
C CYS A 71 9.71 -1.31 -5.74
N ALA A 72 9.11 -0.53 -4.84
CA ALA A 72 7.68 -0.56 -4.59
C ALA A 72 6.86 -0.19 -5.82
N ILE A 73 7.23 0.91 -6.49
CA ILE A 73 6.60 1.34 -7.76
C ILE A 73 6.72 0.24 -8.82
N LEU A 74 7.91 -0.32 -9.00
CA LEU A 74 8.14 -1.39 -9.97
C LEU A 74 7.30 -2.64 -9.64
N HIS A 75 7.20 -3.01 -8.37
CA HIS A 75 6.37 -4.13 -7.92
C HIS A 75 4.88 -3.88 -8.25
N THR A 76 4.37 -2.67 -8.02
CA THR A 76 2.99 -2.29 -8.38
C THR A 76 2.71 -2.47 -9.87
N PHE A 77 3.65 -2.12 -10.76
CA PHE A 77 3.47 -2.35 -12.20
C PHE A 77 3.47 -3.84 -12.59
N VAL A 78 4.18 -4.67 -11.82
CA VAL A 78 4.27 -6.13 -12.04
C VAL A 78 3.10 -6.89 -11.41
N ALA A 79 2.30 -6.25 -10.55
CA ALA A 79 1.16 -6.83 -9.85
C ALA A 79 0.13 -7.48 -10.79
N GLY A 80 -0.30 -6.76 -11.83
CA GLY A 80 -1.27 -7.26 -12.82
C GLY A 80 -0.79 -8.54 -13.53
N PRO A 81 0.42 -8.54 -14.13
CA PRO A 81 1.02 -9.75 -14.70
C PRO A 81 1.16 -10.92 -13.72
N LEU A 82 1.52 -10.67 -12.45
CA LEU A 82 1.62 -11.72 -11.43
C LEU A 82 0.26 -12.35 -11.14
N ARG A 83 -0.78 -11.53 -10.97
CA ARG A 83 -2.13 -12.04 -10.73
C ARG A 83 -2.69 -12.80 -11.93
N ALA A 84 -2.47 -12.31 -13.15
CA ALA A 84 -2.87 -13.02 -14.36
C ALA A 84 -2.17 -14.39 -14.50
N LYS A 85 -0.88 -14.45 -14.13
CA LYS A 85 -0.13 -15.71 -14.12
C LYS A 85 -0.62 -16.68 -13.04
N ALA A 86 -0.98 -16.17 -11.86
CA ALA A 86 -1.57 -16.97 -10.79
C ALA A 86 -2.89 -17.60 -11.26
N GLU A 87 -3.77 -16.79 -11.87
CA GLU A 87 -5.07 -17.23 -12.39
C GLU A 87 -4.93 -18.30 -13.47
N HIS A 88 -4.04 -18.09 -14.44
CA HIS A 88 -3.79 -19.09 -15.49
C HIS A 88 -3.36 -20.44 -14.90
N LEU A 89 -2.44 -20.41 -13.94
CA LEU A 89 -1.94 -21.63 -13.31
C LEU A 89 -3.00 -22.29 -12.42
N HIS A 90 -3.85 -21.50 -11.78
CA HIS A 90 -4.98 -22.00 -10.99
C HIS A 90 -6.00 -22.70 -11.88
N HIS A 91 -6.44 -22.06 -12.97
CA HIS A 91 -7.38 -22.66 -13.93
C HIS A 91 -6.83 -23.92 -14.59
N GLU A 92 -5.54 -23.95 -14.94
CA GLU A 92 -4.93 -25.17 -15.50
C GLU A 92 -5.00 -26.32 -14.49
N HIS A 93 -4.61 -26.08 -13.24
CA HIS A 93 -4.67 -27.08 -12.15
C HIS A 93 -6.10 -27.54 -11.87
N GLU A 94 -7.03 -26.59 -11.77
CA GLU A 94 -8.45 -26.84 -11.55
C GLU A 94 -9.03 -27.71 -12.67
N SER A 95 -8.76 -27.39 -13.94
CA SER A 95 -9.30 -28.14 -15.09
C SER A 95 -8.82 -29.59 -15.13
N VAL A 96 -7.55 -29.84 -14.79
CA VAL A 96 -6.98 -31.20 -14.75
C VAL A 96 -7.58 -32.01 -13.61
N MET A 97 -7.74 -31.40 -12.43
CA MET A 97 -8.29 -32.08 -11.26
C MET A 97 -9.81 -32.35 -11.40
N GLN A 98 -10.57 -31.41 -11.99
CA GLN A 98 -11.99 -31.62 -12.30
C GLN A 98 -12.18 -32.78 -13.28
N GLN A 99 -11.31 -32.92 -14.30
CA GLN A 99 -11.34 -34.07 -15.21
C GLN A 99 -11.04 -35.40 -14.52
N GLN A 100 -10.31 -35.38 -13.41
CA GLN A 100 -10.04 -36.54 -12.57
C GLN A 100 -11.16 -36.83 -11.58
N GLY A 101 -12.23 -36.03 -11.58
CA GLY A 101 -13.37 -36.17 -10.67
C GLY A 101 -13.07 -35.70 -9.24
N ALA A 102 -12.01 -34.90 -9.05
CA ALA A 102 -11.65 -34.35 -7.75
C ALA A 102 -12.76 -33.42 -7.23
N SER A 103 -13.00 -33.46 -5.93
CA SER A 103 -13.90 -32.51 -5.29
C SER A 103 -13.27 -31.11 -5.23
N TYR A 104 -14.10 -30.08 -5.04
CA TYR A 104 -13.61 -28.71 -4.87
C TYR A 104 -12.60 -28.59 -3.71
N GLU A 105 -12.85 -29.25 -2.59
CA GLU A 105 -11.95 -29.27 -1.43
C GLU A 105 -10.59 -29.91 -1.76
N GLU A 106 -10.58 -30.94 -2.60
CA GLU A 106 -9.36 -31.60 -3.03
C GLU A 106 -8.55 -30.73 -4.00
N ILE A 107 -9.21 -30.01 -4.91
CA ILE A 107 -8.60 -29.04 -5.82
C ILE A 107 -7.91 -27.92 -5.01
N GLU A 108 -8.60 -27.37 -4.02
CA GLU A 108 -8.05 -26.30 -3.18
C GLU A 108 -6.84 -26.78 -2.38
N ARG A 109 -6.92 -27.97 -1.77
CA ARG A 109 -5.82 -28.56 -1.00
C ARG A 109 -4.59 -28.91 -1.85
N THR A 110 -4.81 -29.30 -3.11
CA THR A 110 -3.73 -29.69 -4.04
C THR A 110 -3.18 -28.53 -4.84
N THR A 111 -3.80 -27.34 -4.75
CA THR A 111 -3.35 -26.15 -5.47
C THR A 111 -1.89 -25.84 -5.11
N PRO A 112 -1.00 -25.70 -6.10
CA PRO A 112 0.41 -25.47 -5.82
C PRO A 112 0.63 -24.17 -5.04
N MET A 113 1.48 -24.19 -4.01
CA MET A 113 1.81 -23.01 -3.19
C MET A 113 2.27 -21.80 -4.03
N LYS A 114 2.94 -22.04 -5.16
CA LYS A 114 3.32 -21.00 -6.14
C LYS A 114 2.13 -20.19 -6.66
N VAL A 115 0.93 -20.77 -6.80
CA VAL A 115 -0.30 -20.07 -7.21
C VAL A 115 -0.65 -19.03 -6.15
N HIS A 116 -0.74 -19.46 -4.89
CA HIS A 116 -1.05 -18.57 -3.77
C HIS A 116 0.01 -17.48 -3.59
N LEU A 117 1.29 -17.81 -3.76
CA LEU A 117 2.37 -16.83 -3.69
C LEU A 117 2.27 -15.78 -4.80
N LEU A 118 2.04 -16.20 -6.05
CA LEU A 118 1.89 -15.28 -7.18
C LEU A 118 0.63 -14.41 -7.04
N HIS A 119 -0.47 -14.99 -6.56
CA HIS A 119 -1.69 -14.26 -6.26
C HIS A 119 -1.43 -13.22 -5.17
N PHE A 120 -0.84 -13.62 -4.05
CA PHE A 120 -0.50 -12.73 -2.94
C PHE A 120 0.43 -11.59 -3.38
N LEU A 121 1.49 -11.89 -4.13
CA LEU A 121 2.40 -10.86 -4.66
C LEU A 121 1.74 -9.97 -5.74
N GLY A 122 0.64 -10.41 -6.33
CA GLY A 122 -0.15 -9.65 -7.29
C GLY A 122 -1.21 -8.73 -6.66
N GLU A 123 -1.50 -8.89 -5.36
CA GLU A 123 -2.46 -8.04 -4.66
C GLU A 123 -1.81 -6.72 -4.20
N VAL A 124 -2.51 -5.62 -4.44
CA VAL A 124 -2.01 -4.27 -4.15
C VAL A 124 -1.84 -4.03 -2.64
N GLU A 125 -2.71 -4.62 -1.81
CA GLU A 125 -2.62 -4.56 -0.34
C GLU A 125 -1.36 -5.27 0.17
N ALA A 126 -1.02 -6.42 -0.41
CA ALA A 126 0.18 -7.16 -0.05
C ALA A 126 1.44 -6.38 -0.44
N ILE A 127 1.44 -5.75 -1.62
CA ILE A 127 2.54 -4.90 -2.08
C ILE A 127 2.78 -3.77 -1.06
N PHE A 128 1.74 -3.06 -0.64
CA PHE A 128 1.89 -2.03 0.40
C PHE A 128 2.46 -2.59 1.70
N GLY A 129 1.92 -3.70 2.20
CA GLY A 129 2.39 -4.32 3.44
C GLY A 129 3.86 -4.74 3.38
N ILE A 130 4.28 -5.42 2.30
CA ILE A 130 5.66 -5.88 2.09
C ILE A 130 6.64 -4.71 2.13
N TRP A 131 6.33 -3.62 1.42
CA TRP A 131 7.23 -2.47 1.33
C TRP A 131 7.23 -1.59 2.57
N VAL A 132 6.11 -1.52 3.32
CA VAL A 132 6.10 -0.91 4.66
C VAL A 132 7.00 -1.68 5.62
N ILE A 133 6.98 -3.02 5.58
CA ILE A 133 7.89 -3.84 6.41
C ILE A 133 9.35 -3.61 5.99
N ALA A 134 9.64 -3.55 4.69
CA ALA A 134 10.98 -3.26 4.21
C ALA A 134 11.48 -1.87 4.66
N LEU A 135 10.61 -0.85 4.58
CA LEU A 135 10.92 0.49 5.06
C LEU A 135 11.12 0.52 6.58
N ALA A 136 10.26 -0.15 7.35
CA ALA A 136 10.38 -0.27 8.79
C ALA A 136 11.72 -0.92 9.19
N ALA A 137 12.08 -2.03 8.53
CA ALA A 137 13.36 -2.70 8.73
C ALA A 137 14.54 -1.78 8.41
N ALA A 138 14.44 -0.98 7.34
CA ALA A 138 15.48 0.00 7.00
C ALA A 138 15.62 1.10 8.05
N VAL A 139 14.50 1.66 8.55
CA VAL A 139 14.54 2.69 9.61
C VAL A 139 15.13 2.12 10.89
N ILE A 140 14.67 0.94 11.32
CA ILE A 140 15.16 0.27 12.54
C ILE A 140 16.65 -0.09 12.41
N GLY A 141 17.10 -0.48 11.23
CA GLY A 141 18.49 -0.86 10.98
C GLY A 141 19.47 0.32 10.87
N PHE A 142 19.03 1.48 10.38
CA PHE A 142 19.86 2.70 10.29
C PHE A 142 19.83 3.53 11.57
N TYR A 143 18.68 3.53 12.25
CA TYR A 143 18.43 4.30 13.47
C TYR A 143 18.16 3.29 14.60
N ASP A 144 16.90 3.15 15.02
CA ASP A 144 16.48 2.27 16.10
C ASP A 144 14.95 2.12 16.15
N TRP A 145 14.46 1.22 17.01
CA TRP A 145 13.02 0.99 17.21
C TRP A 145 12.28 2.20 17.79
N GLY A 146 12.92 2.98 18.66
CA GLY A 146 12.38 4.21 19.23
C GLY A 146 12.13 5.27 18.15
N THR A 147 13.10 5.49 17.26
CA THR A 147 12.96 6.40 16.11
C THR A 147 11.81 5.97 15.19
N PHE A 148 11.72 4.67 14.85
CA PHE A 148 10.61 4.16 14.05
C PHE A 148 9.24 4.38 14.71
N LYS A 149 9.11 4.06 16.00
CA LYS A 149 7.87 4.30 16.74
C LYS A 149 7.49 5.78 16.79
N HIS A 150 8.47 6.65 17.06
CA HIS A 150 8.24 8.09 17.11
C HIS A 150 7.75 8.61 15.75
N TYR A 151 8.42 8.20 14.66
CA TYR A 151 8.04 8.55 13.30
C TYR A 151 6.60 8.13 12.99
N MET A 152 6.24 6.87 13.28
CA MET A 152 4.90 6.35 13.04
C MET A 152 3.83 7.05 13.89
N ALA A 153 4.12 7.35 15.15
CA ALA A 153 3.11 7.89 16.07
C ALA A 153 2.91 9.41 15.94
N HIS A 154 3.96 10.16 15.62
CA HIS A 154 3.94 11.62 15.75
C HIS A 154 4.32 12.38 14.48
N THR A 155 4.98 11.74 13.51
CA THR A 155 5.55 12.44 12.34
C THR A 155 4.80 12.14 11.04
N VAL A 156 4.34 10.90 10.84
CA VAL A 156 3.66 10.51 9.61
C VAL A 156 2.26 11.11 9.51
N ILE A 157 1.96 11.68 8.35
CA ILE A 157 0.63 12.17 8.00
C ILE A 157 -0.11 11.08 7.23
N TYR A 158 -1.14 10.50 7.84
CA TYR A 158 -1.88 9.36 7.28
C TYR A 158 -3.03 9.73 6.34
N ILE A 159 -3.24 11.01 6.03
CA ILE A 159 -4.38 11.47 5.23
C ILE A 159 -4.37 10.82 3.83
N GLU A 160 -3.23 10.88 3.15
CA GLU A 160 -3.06 10.29 1.81
C GLU A 160 -3.20 8.75 1.80
N PRO A 161 -2.49 7.98 2.65
CA PRO A 161 -2.66 6.52 2.65
C PRO A 161 -4.06 6.09 3.08
N MET A 162 -4.71 6.79 4.03
CA MET A 162 -6.11 6.50 4.38
C MET A 162 -7.04 6.76 3.19
N PHE A 163 -6.84 7.85 2.44
CA PHE A 163 -7.61 8.12 1.23
C PHE A 163 -7.47 6.99 0.20
N LEU A 164 -6.24 6.49 -0.03
CA LEU A 164 -6.00 5.34 -0.91
C LEU A 164 -6.74 4.08 -0.44
N VAL A 165 -6.69 3.75 0.84
CA VAL A 165 -7.41 2.59 1.42
C VAL A 165 -8.92 2.74 1.21
N VAL A 166 -9.48 3.93 1.41
CA VAL A 166 -10.91 4.20 1.19
C VAL A 166 -11.30 3.97 -0.27
N ILE A 167 -10.57 4.56 -1.23
CA ILE A 167 -10.92 4.38 -2.65
C ILE A 167 -10.74 2.92 -3.11
N MET A 168 -9.75 2.20 -2.58
CA MET A 168 -9.55 0.77 -2.88
C MET A 168 -10.70 -0.07 -2.33
N THR A 169 -11.12 0.22 -1.09
CA THR A 169 -12.29 -0.44 -0.48
C THR A 169 -13.54 -0.18 -1.32
N LEU A 170 -13.79 1.07 -1.72
CA LEU A 170 -14.92 1.43 -2.59
C LEU A 170 -14.83 0.77 -3.98
N ALA A 171 -13.63 0.62 -4.54
CA ALA A 171 -13.44 -0.08 -5.81
C ALA A 171 -13.73 -1.59 -5.69
N SER A 172 -13.47 -2.19 -4.52
CA SER A 172 -13.78 -3.58 -4.21
C SER A 172 -15.27 -3.82 -3.96
N THR A 173 -16.02 -2.80 -3.50
CA THR A 173 -17.47 -2.91 -3.19
C THR A 173 -18.40 -2.83 -4.40
N LYS A 174 -17.99 -3.31 -5.59
CA LYS A 174 -18.87 -3.42 -6.79
C LYS A 174 -20.29 -3.94 -6.48
N PRO A 175 -20.50 -4.93 -5.58
CA PRO A 175 -21.84 -5.36 -5.20
C PRO A 175 -22.68 -4.28 -4.49
N VAL A 176 -22.06 -3.49 -3.63
CA VAL A 176 -22.73 -2.37 -2.91
C VAL A 176 -23.13 -1.29 -3.89
N LEU A 177 -22.24 -0.91 -4.81
CA LEU A 177 -22.55 0.06 -5.85
C LEU A 177 -23.73 -0.41 -6.71
N LYS A 178 -23.74 -1.68 -7.14
CA LYS A 178 -24.86 -2.26 -7.89
C LYS A 178 -26.16 -2.30 -7.09
N LEU A 179 -26.10 -2.54 -5.78
CA LEU A 179 -27.27 -2.51 -4.91
C LEU A 179 -27.82 -1.08 -4.79
N SER A 180 -26.96 -0.10 -4.51
CA SER A 180 -27.32 1.31 -4.47
C SER A 180 -27.91 1.79 -5.79
N GLU A 181 -27.29 1.39 -6.91
CA GLU A 181 -27.78 1.68 -8.27
C GLU A 181 -29.18 1.07 -8.49
N LYS A 182 -29.42 -0.18 -8.08
CA LYS A 182 -30.76 -0.80 -8.18
C LYS A 182 -31.80 -0.04 -7.37
N ILE A 183 -31.51 0.34 -6.13
CA ILE A 183 -32.44 1.07 -5.25
C ILE A 183 -32.78 2.44 -5.85
N LEU A 184 -31.77 3.20 -6.26
CA LEU A 184 -31.98 4.49 -6.91
C LEU A 184 -32.65 4.37 -8.27
N GLY A 185 -32.37 3.29 -9.01
CA GLY A 185 -32.96 2.96 -10.30
C GLY A 185 -34.46 2.73 -10.22
N VAL A 186 -34.96 2.13 -9.13
CA VAL A 186 -36.41 1.99 -8.91
C VAL A 186 -37.09 3.37 -8.88
N VAL A 187 -36.49 4.35 -8.21
CA VAL A 187 -37.04 5.70 -8.10
C VAL A 187 -36.83 6.50 -9.40
N ALA A 188 -35.65 6.37 -10.02
CA ALA A 188 -35.37 7.00 -11.32
C ALA A 188 -36.26 6.43 -12.45
N GLY A 189 -36.75 5.20 -12.29
CA GLY A 189 -37.72 4.57 -13.19
C GLY A 189 -39.05 5.32 -13.29
N LEU A 190 -39.45 6.03 -12.24
CA LEU A 190 -40.64 6.91 -12.28
C LEU A 190 -40.48 8.06 -13.29
N GLY A 191 -39.26 8.50 -13.54
CA GLY A 191 -38.91 9.51 -14.54
C GLY A 191 -38.32 8.95 -15.84
N GLY A 192 -38.62 7.68 -16.14
CA GLY A 192 -38.21 7.01 -17.38
C GLY A 192 -36.72 6.74 -17.50
N HIS A 193 -35.98 6.67 -16.38
CA HIS A 193 -34.51 6.50 -16.35
C HIS A 193 -33.75 7.60 -17.12
N SER A 194 -34.36 8.76 -17.31
CA SER A 194 -33.66 9.91 -17.91
C SER A 194 -32.49 10.38 -17.01
N PRO A 195 -31.45 11.02 -17.57
CA PRO A 195 -30.36 11.59 -16.78
C PRO A 195 -30.85 12.56 -15.69
N ALA A 196 -31.91 13.32 -15.97
CA ALA A 196 -32.54 14.21 -15.01
C ALA A 196 -33.23 13.45 -13.86
N ALA A 197 -33.91 12.33 -14.17
CA ALA A 197 -34.53 11.47 -13.16
C ALA A 197 -33.49 10.79 -12.26
N TRP A 198 -32.36 10.37 -12.83
CA TRP A 198 -31.20 9.89 -12.07
C TRP A 198 -30.64 10.96 -11.16
N TRP A 199 -30.43 12.17 -11.67
CA TRP A 199 -29.93 13.30 -10.87
C TRP A 199 -30.85 13.62 -9.69
N LEU A 200 -32.16 13.68 -9.93
CA LEU A 200 -33.15 13.90 -8.86
C LEU A 200 -33.19 12.76 -7.84
N SER A 201 -33.14 11.50 -8.31
CA SER A 201 -33.12 10.32 -7.45
C SER A 201 -31.86 10.31 -6.56
N ILE A 202 -30.68 10.59 -7.14
CA ILE A 202 -29.42 10.68 -6.39
C ILE A 202 -29.49 11.81 -5.36
N LEU A 203 -29.90 13.02 -5.75
CA LEU A 203 -29.91 14.18 -4.84
C LEU A 203 -30.99 14.14 -3.76
N THR A 204 -31.99 13.27 -3.87
CA THR A 204 -33.08 13.16 -2.88
C THR A 204 -32.96 11.90 -2.05
N ILE A 205 -32.86 10.74 -2.70
CA ILE A 205 -32.89 9.43 -2.03
C ILE A 205 -31.57 9.12 -1.34
N ALA A 206 -30.42 9.45 -1.94
CA ALA A 206 -29.14 9.15 -1.31
C ALA A 206 -28.91 9.94 -0.01
N PRO A 207 -29.21 11.26 0.09
CA PRO A 207 -29.17 11.98 1.36
C PRO A 207 -30.18 11.49 2.39
N MET A 208 -31.40 11.12 1.98
CA MET A 208 -32.40 10.56 2.91
C MET A 208 -31.94 9.23 3.52
N LEU A 209 -31.42 8.31 2.69
CA LEU A 209 -30.85 7.05 3.16
C LEU A 209 -29.61 7.28 4.03
N GLY A 210 -28.79 8.28 3.68
CA GLY A 210 -27.67 8.73 4.50
C GLY A 210 -28.12 9.17 5.90
N SER A 211 -29.11 10.06 5.97
CA SER A 211 -29.70 10.53 7.25
C SER A 211 -30.21 9.37 8.10
N PHE A 212 -30.93 8.42 7.49
CA PHE A 212 -31.48 7.26 8.19
C PHE A 212 -30.41 6.36 8.82
N ILE A 213 -29.21 6.31 8.23
CA ILE A 213 -28.07 5.55 8.78
C ILE A 213 -27.36 6.37 9.87
N THR A 214 -27.16 7.68 9.65
CA THR A 214 -26.32 8.51 10.51
C THR A 214 -27.04 9.14 11.71
N GLU A 215 -28.35 9.41 11.63
CA GLU A 215 -29.11 9.96 12.76
C GLU A 215 -29.21 9.00 13.94
N PRO A 216 -29.60 7.71 13.77
CA PRO A 216 -29.66 6.78 14.90
C PRO A 216 -28.28 6.52 15.52
N ALA A 217 -27.23 6.51 14.70
CA ALA A 217 -25.85 6.33 15.15
C ALA A 217 -25.30 7.53 15.94
N ALA A 218 -25.88 8.73 15.78
CA ALA A 218 -25.53 9.92 16.55
C ALA A 218 -26.34 10.05 17.86
N MET A 219 -27.38 9.23 18.04
CA MET A 219 -28.24 9.22 19.24
C MET A 219 -27.80 8.20 20.31
N THR A 220 -26.67 7.52 20.12
CA THR A 220 -26.03 6.60 21.07
C THR A 220 -24.65 7.09 21.45
#